data_AF-A0A6A6VDN7-F1
#
_entry.id   AF-A0A6A6VDN7-F1
#
_cell.length_a   1.000
_cell.length_b   1.000
_cell.length_c   1.000
_cell.angle_alpha   90.00
_cell.angle_beta   90.00
_cell.angle_gamma   90.00
#
_symmetry.space_group_name_H-M   'P 1'
#
loop_
_entity.id
_entity.type
_entity.pdbx_description
1 polymer ?
#
loop_
_entity_poly.entity_id
_entity_poly.type
_entity_poly.pdbx_seq_one_letter_code
_entity_poly.pdbx_strand_id
1 'polypeptide(L)'
;MHFSILSVVALAAIGAALPHHPLEARHQIGDSRGHRGPGRVPPGAGNIRTGNGVNGGRNRRPGKGNRPSPPPAAPPPNNDDVGNDIPAGGNSAFDASLVPEFGIEPGQQPDGTGNCVGVNNVLIPCSCPPDRQEFIQQVQAAAAAGNSEGVPISFPTGSSSADARARIGASIIVLQNLNGRGVGCPAASTTFLQQQAALNK
;
A
#
# COMPACT_ATOMS: atom_id res chain seq x y z
N MET A 1 54.68 -9.91 -1.63
CA MET A 1 54.99 -10.12 -0.19
C MET A 1 53.71 -10.59 0.47
N HIS A 2 53.68 -11.86 0.85
CA HIS A 2 52.53 -12.55 1.43
C HIS A 2 52.30 -12.10 2.88
N PHE A 3 51.07 -11.71 3.22
CA PHE A 3 50.61 -11.69 4.61
C PHE A 3 49.36 -12.55 4.73
N SER A 4 49.60 -13.83 5.03
CA SER A 4 48.63 -14.73 5.64
C SER A 4 48.39 -14.30 7.08
N ILE A 5 47.15 -13.96 7.43
CA ILE A 5 46.72 -13.94 8.82
C ILE A 5 45.45 -14.80 8.92
N LEU A 6 45.69 -16.08 9.22
CA LEU A 6 44.73 -16.93 9.90
C LEU A 6 44.44 -16.31 11.27
N SER A 7 43.18 -16.02 11.58
CA SER A 7 42.73 -15.88 12.96
C SER A 7 41.35 -16.50 13.15
N VAL A 8 41.40 -17.73 13.65
CA VAL A 8 40.57 -18.36 14.69
C VAL A 8 39.04 -18.19 14.60
N VAL A 9 38.42 -19.27 14.12
CA VAL A 9 37.03 -19.63 14.37
C VAL A 9 36.82 -19.83 15.87
N ALA A 10 36.06 -18.95 16.52
CA ALA A 10 35.52 -19.17 17.85
C ALA A 10 34.11 -19.76 17.71
N LEU A 11 34.02 -21.09 17.80
CA LEU A 11 32.79 -21.84 17.84
C LEU A 11 32.20 -21.73 19.28
N ALA A 12 31.27 -20.81 19.51
CA ALA A 12 30.49 -20.77 20.74
C ALA A 12 29.20 -21.57 20.54
N ALA A 13 29.22 -22.83 20.98
CA ALA A 13 28.02 -23.63 21.15
C ALA A 13 27.36 -23.25 22.49
N ILE A 14 26.18 -22.62 22.44
CA ILE A 14 25.29 -22.51 23.60
C ILE A 14 24.08 -23.39 23.32
N GLY A 15 23.98 -24.46 24.10
CA GLY A 15 22.87 -25.40 24.08
C GLY A 15 21.63 -24.88 24.80
N ALA A 16 20.49 -25.28 24.24
CA ALA A 16 19.22 -25.67 24.88
C ALA A 16 18.55 -24.72 25.89
N ALA A 17 17.41 -24.15 25.48
CA ALA A 17 16.17 -24.19 26.28
C ALA A 17 14.95 -23.94 25.36
N LEU A 18 14.21 -25.01 25.06
CA LEU A 18 12.84 -24.96 24.54
C LEU A 18 11.88 -24.88 25.74
N PRO A 19 10.99 -23.88 25.81
CA PRO A 19 9.70 -24.05 26.49
C PRO A 19 8.60 -24.32 25.46
N HIS A 20 8.02 -25.50 25.59
CA HIS A 20 6.78 -25.92 24.94
C HIS A 20 5.63 -24.98 25.34
N HIS A 21 4.95 -24.37 24.37
CA HIS A 21 3.63 -23.79 24.58
C HIS A 21 2.54 -24.75 24.07
N PRO A 22 1.52 -25.06 24.89
CA PRO A 22 0.48 -26.04 24.56
C PRO A 22 -0.49 -25.53 23.49
N LEU A 23 -0.94 -26.46 22.65
CA LEU A 23 -2.15 -26.36 21.85
C LEU A 23 -3.36 -26.17 22.77
N GLU A 24 -4.03 -25.02 22.68
CA GLU A 24 -5.39 -24.88 23.19
C GLU A 24 -6.34 -24.64 22.02
N ALA A 25 -6.90 -25.74 21.55
CA ALA A 25 -8.10 -25.76 20.74
C ALA A 25 -9.32 -25.73 21.67
N ARG A 26 -10.13 -24.67 21.58
CA ARG A 26 -11.57 -24.70 21.88
C ARG A 26 -12.23 -23.43 21.34
N HIS A 27 -12.93 -23.52 20.22
CA HIS A 27 -14.37 -23.75 20.15
C HIS A 27 -15.17 -22.47 20.39
N GLN A 28 -15.64 -21.84 19.31
CA GLN A 28 -16.98 -21.26 19.30
C GLN A 28 -17.58 -21.37 17.89
N ILE A 29 -18.49 -22.33 17.81
CA ILE A 29 -19.46 -22.55 16.74
C ILE A 29 -20.48 -21.41 16.82
N GLY A 30 -20.56 -20.61 15.77
CA GLY A 30 -21.59 -19.58 15.59
C GLY A 30 -22.31 -19.80 14.27
N ASP A 31 -23.10 -20.85 14.19
CA ASP A 31 -24.15 -21.03 13.19
C ASP A 31 -25.21 -19.93 13.41
N SER A 32 -25.50 -19.13 12.38
CA SER A 32 -26.78 -18.41 12.26
C SER A 32 -27.15 -18.27 10.80
N ARG A 33 -27.91 -19.27 10.34
CA ARG A 33 -28.72 -19.26 9.12
C ARG A 33 -29.86 -18.24 9.24
N GLY A 34 -30.17 -17.60 8.11
CA GLY A 34 -31.45 -16.94 7.84
C GLY A 34 -31.23 -15.62 7.12
N HIS A 35 -31.82 -15.29 5.97
CA HIS A 35 -32.87 -15.91 5.19
C HIS A 35 -32.81 -15.42 3.74
N ARG A 36 -33.29 -16.30 2.85
CA ARG A 36 -33.71 -16.06 1.47
C ARG A 36 -34.60 -14.83 1.32
N GLY A 37 -34.47 -14.16 0.17
CA GLY A 37 -35.62 -13.52 -0.47
C GLY A 37 -35.27 -12.44 -1.50
N PRO A 38 -35.35 -12.73 -2.81
CA PRO A 38 -35.29 -11.71 -3.86
C PRO A 38 -36.69 -11.12 -4.09
N GLY A 39 -36.80 -9.79 -4.16
CA GLY A 39 -38.10 -9.11 -4.18
C GLY A 39 -38.11 -7.79 -4.94
N ARG A 40 -38.31 -7.92 -6.26
CA ARG A 40 -39.13 -7.08 -7.16
C ARG A 40 -38.88 -5.57 -7.25
N VAL A 41 -38.47 -5.19 -8.46
CA VAL A 41 -38.71 -3.91 -9.14
C VAL A 41 -40.22 -3.66 -9.30
N PRO A 42 -40.71 -2.43 -9.08
CA PRO A 42 -41.89 -1.92 -9.77
C PRO A 42 -41.55 -0.78 -10.76
N PRO A 43 -42.31 -0.65 -11.87
CA PRO A 43 -42.12 0.34 -12.92
C PRO A 43 -42.79 1.69 -12.57
N GLY A 44 -42.40 2.72 -13.33
CA GLY A 44 -42.69 4.12 -13.04
C GLY A 44 -44.12 4.62 -13.20
N ALA A 45 -44.30 5.84 -12.72
CA ALA A 45 -45.30 6.88 -13.02
C ALA A 45 -44.97 8.00 -12.01
N GLY A 46 -44.74 9.26 -12.35
CA GLY A 46 -45.47 10.15 -13.23
C GLY A 46 -45.52 11.49 -12.50
N ASN A 47 -45.13 12.56 -13.17
CA ASN A 47 -45.14 13.94 -12.67
C ASN A 47 -46.54 14.37 -12.21
N ILE A 48 -46.66 14.94 -11.00
CA ILE A 48 -47.71 15.92 -10.70
C ILE A 48 -47.10 17.12 -9.98
N ARG A 49 -47.26 18.25 -10.66
CA ARG A 49 -46.95 19.62 -10.30
C ARG A 49 -48.16 20.20 -9.56
N THR A 50 -47.90 21.23 -8.74
CA THR A 50 -48.85 22.30 -8.33
C THR A 50 -49.63 22.08 -7.03
N GLY A 51 -49.57 23.08 -6.14
CA GLY A 51 -50.62 23.27 -5.13
C GLY A 51 -50.20 24.04 -3.89
N ASN A 52 -50.39 25.36 -3.93
CA ASN A 52 -50.30 26.28 -2.80
C ASN A 52 -51.24 25.92 -1.63
N GLY A 53 -50.70 26.00 -0.42
CA GLY A 53 -51.26 26.57 0.81
C GLY A 53 -52.75 26.41 1.15
N VAL A 54 -53.04 25.82 2.32
CA VAL A 54 -53.94 26.43 3.31
C VAL A 54 -53.53 26.04 4.73
N ASN A 55 -53.43 27.06 5.57
CA ASN A 55 -53.24 27.04 7.01
C ASN A 55 -54.53 26.55 7.71
N GLY A 56 -54.45 25.68 8.72
CA GLY A 56 -55.63 25.23 9.45
C GLY A 56 -55.31 24.28 10.61
N GLY A 57 -54.87 24.84 11.74
CA GLY A 57 -54.57 24.08 12.95
C GLY A 57 -55.79 23.46 13.62
N ARG A 58 -55.55 22.37 14.37
CA ARG A 58 -56.03 22.20 15.76
C ARG A 58 -55.38 20.96 16.42
N ASN A 59 -54.75 21.23 17.55
CA ASN A 59 -54.05 20.35 18.48
C ASN A 59 -54.81 19.08 18.89
N ARG A 60 -54.06 17.99 19.10
CA ARG A 60 -53.92 17.30 20.41
C ARG A 60 -53.02 16.06 20.29
N ARG A 61 -51.77 16.16 20.76
CA ARG A 61 -51.11 15.00 21.38
C ARG A 61 -50.03 15.45 22.39
N PRO A 62 -49.99 14.88 23.61
CA PRO A 62 -49.05 15.28 24.65
C PRO A 62 -47.71 14.53 24.55
N GLY A 63 -46.62 15.28 24.75
CA GLY A 63 -45.41 14.88 25.49
C GLY A 63 -44.58 13.70 24.99
N LYS A 64 -43.44 13.99 24.33
CA LYS A 64 -42.20 13.21 24.50
C LYS A 64 -40.97 14.06 24.14
N GLY A 65 -40.24 14.46 25.18
CA GLY A 65 -38.77 14.61 25.24
C GLY A 65 -38.06 15.42 24.17
N ASN A 66 -37.64 16.63 24.53
CA ASN A 66 -36.61 17.40 23.85
C ASN A 66 -35.27 16.63 23.89
N ARG A 67 -34.75 16.26 22.72
CA ARG A 67 -33.31 15.99 22.52
C ARG A 67 -32.79 17.01 21.50
N PRO A 68 -31.75 17.80 21.83
CA PRO A 68 -31.10 18.66 20.85
C PRO A 68 -30.50 17.82 19.71
N SER A 69 -30.71 18.26 18.47
CA SER A 69 -30.02 17.72 17.29
C SER A 69 -28.49 17.91 17.44
N PRO A 70 -27.66 16.94 17.04
CA PRO A 70 -26.22 17.15 16.97
C PRO A 70 -25.89 18.25 15.95
N PRO A 71 -24.86 19.08 16.20
CA PRO A 71 -24.43 20.10 15.25
C PRO A 71 -23.92 19.45 13.94
N PRO A 72 -24.01 20.16 12.81
CA PRO A 72 -23.44 19.71 11.55
C PRO A 72 -21.93 19.47 11.69
N ALA A 73 -21.44 18.37 11.12
CA ALA A 73 -20.03 18.00 11.11
C ALA A 73 -19.20 19.12 10.44
N ALA A 74 -18.10 19.50 11.10
CA ALA A 74 -17.14 20.43 10.55
C ALA A 74 -16.49 19.86 9.27
N PRO A 75 -16.13 20.72 8.28
CA PRO A 75 -15.33 20.29 7.14
C PRO A 75 -13.95 19.77 7.59
N PRO A 76 -13.33 18.82 6.86
CA PRO A 76 -11.98 18.37 7.17
C PRO A 76 -10.98 19.54 7.06
N PRO A 77 -9.88 19.52 7.85
CA PRO A 77 -8.83 20.52 7.70
C PRO A 77 -8.15 20.40 6.33
N ASN A 78 -8.05 21.52 5.62
CA ASN A 78 -7.28 21.66 4.38
C ASN A 78 -5.78 21.57 4.74
N ASN A 79 -5.07 20.59 4.17
CA ASN A 79 -3.62 20.44 4.33
C ASN A 79 -2.87 21.31 3.31
N ASP A 80 -3.16 22.61 3.29
CA ASP A 80 -2.46 23.60 2.47
C ASP A 80 -1.43 24.36 3.30
N ASP A 81 -0.55 23.65 4.02
CA ASP A 81 0.70 24.21 4.53
C ASP A 81 1.69 23.08 4.88
N VAL A 82 2.37 22.54 3.85
CA VAL A 82 3.71 21.96 4.07
C VAL A 82 4.69 23.01 3.57
N GLY A 83 4.78 24.07 4.38
CA GLY A 83 5.89 25.01 4.37
C GLY A 83 7.22 24.30 4.59
N ASN A 84 8.18 24.74 3.82
CA ASN A 84 9.50 24.18 3.61
C ASN A 84 10.41 24.49 4.81
N ASP A 85 10.30 23.73 5.90
CA ASP A 85 11.19 23.82 7.06
C ASP A 85 11.72 22.42 7.45
N ILE A 86 12.72 21.92 6.71
CA ILE A 86 13.52 20.79 7.17
C ILE A 86 14.75 21.33 7.91
N PRO A 87 14.89 21.12 9.23
CA PRO A 87 16.11 21.44 9.95
C PRO A 87 17.25 20.51 9.51
N ALA A 88 18.37 21.11 9.10
CA ALA A 88 19.60 20.42 8.77
C ALA A 88 20.22 19.77 10.02
N GLY A 89 20.29 18.43 10.06
CA GLY A 89 21.08 17.72 11.06
C GLY A 89 20.66 16.28 11.34
N GLY A 90 21.18 15.33 10.54
CA GLY A 90 21.48 13.98 11.03
C GLY A 90 20.40 12.90 10.92
N ASN A 91 19.77 12.75 9.76
CA ASN A 91 19.17 11.50 9.28
C ASN A 91 19.31 11.52 7.76
N SER A 92 19.75 10.44 7.13
CA SER A 92 19.83 10.38 5.67
C SER A 92 18.43 10.61 5.09
N ALA A 93 18.14 11.86 4.71
CA ALA A 93 16.83 12.23 4.22
C ALA A 93 16.52 11.39 2.97
N PHE A 94 15.35 10.78 2.97
CA PHE A 94 14.85 10.09 1.79
C PHE A 94 14.66 11.10 0.65
N ASP A 95 15.26 10.81 -0.52
CA ASP A 95 15.06 11.61 -1.73
C ASP A 95 14.24 10.81 -2.74
N ALA A 96 13.02 11.27 -2.99
CA ALA A 96 12.09 10.66 -3.94
C ALA A 96 12.64 10.63 -5.37
N SER A 97 13.51 11.58 -5.73
CA SER A 97 14.13 11.67 -7.06
C SER A 97 15.09 10.52 -7.33
N LEU A 98 15.56 9.84 -6.28
CA LEU A 98 16.43 8.67 -6.39
C LEU A 98 15.66 7.36 -6.57
N VAL A 99 14.32 7.39 -6.47
CA VAL A 99 13.46 6.23 -6.79
C VAL A 99 13.45 6.05 -8.31
N PRO A 100 13.85 4.89 -8.85
CA PRO A 100 13.95 4.71 -10.28
C PRO A 100 12.60 4.81 -11.00
N GLU A 101 12.63 5.30 -12.24
CA GLU A 101 11.46 5.36 -13.12
C GLU A 101 11.01 3.96 -13.54
N PHE A 102 9.69 3.72 -13.69
CA PHE A 102 9.21 2.41 -14.16
C PHE A 102 9.62 2.12 -15.60
N GLY A 103 9.63 3.12 -16.48
CA GLY A 103 10.00 2.98 -17.89
C GLY A 103 9.02 2.20 -18.76
N ILE A 104 7.88 1.77 -18.21
CA ILE A 104 6.68 1.33 -18.95
C ILE A 104 5.45 1.96 -18.30
N GLU A 105 4.36 2.09 -19.05
CA GLU A 105 3.07 2.58 -18.54
C GLU A 105 2.14 1.41 -18.17
N PRO A 106 1.17 1.61 -17.27
CA PRO A 106 0.14 0.62 -16.99
C PRO A 106 -0.79 0.40 -18.18
N GLY A 107 -1.41 -0.77 -18.26
CA GLY A 107 -2.42 -1.05 -19.30
C GLY A 107 -1.88 -1.26 -20.72
N GLN A 108 -0.56 -1.44 -20.89
CA GLN A 108 0.05 -1.61 -22.21
C GLN A 108 -0.34 -2.94 -22.86
N GLN A 109 -0.92 -2.88 -24.07
CA GLN A 109 -1.26 -4.04 -24.91
C GLN A 109 -2.08 -5.12 -24.15
N PRO A 110 -3.33 -4.83 -23.76
CA PRO A 110 -4.15 -5.79 -23.02
C PRO A 110 -4.55 -6.99 -23.88
N ASP A 111 -4.53 -8.19 -23.30
CA ASP A 111 -4.91 -9.45 -23.97
C ASP A 111 -6.41 -9.78 -23.88
N GLY A 112 -7.18 -8.97 -23.15
CA GLY A 112 -8.61 -9.15 -22.91
C GLY A 112 -8.95 -10.08 -21.74
N THR A 113 -7.97 -10.63 -21.03
CA THR A 113 -8.14 -11.50 -19.84
C THR A 113 -7.61 -10.90 -18.55
N GLY A 114 -7.20 -9.63 -18.59
CA GLY A 114 -6.63 -8.89 -17.45
C GLY A 114 -5.11 -8.84 -17.43
N ASN A 115 -4.44 -9.39 -18.44
CA ASN A 115 -2.99 -9.28 -18.59
C ASN A 115 -2.61 -8.26 -19.65
N CYS A 116 -1.46 -7.65 -19.42
CA CYS A 116 -0.82 -6.66 -20.27
C CYS A 116 0.61 -7.12 -20.57
N VAL A 117 1.21 -6.54 -21.61
CA VAL A 117 2.57 -6.88 -22.02
C VAL A 117 3.55 -6.03 -21.22
N GLY A 118 4.32 -6.71 -20.36
CA GLY A 118 5.44 -6.12 -19.66
C GLY A 118 6.73 -6.22 -20.45
N VAL A 119 7.81 -5.86 -19.76
CA VAL A 119 9.17 -5.95 -20.27
C VAL A 119 9.50 -7.38 -20.75
N ASN A 120 10.22 -7.48 -21.86
CA ASN A 120 10.60 -8.75 -22.53
C ASN A 120 9.40 -9.63 -22.93
N ASN A 121 8.24 -9.02 -23.24
CA ASN A 121 7.00 -9.71 -23.60
C ASN A 121 6.44 -10.63 -22.50
N VAL A 122 6.78 -10.38 -21.24
CA VAL A 122 6.23 -11.13 -20.10
C VAL A 122 4.83 -10.60 -19.79
N LEU A 123 3.86 -11.50 -19.64
CA LEU A 123 2.51 -11.12 -19.22
C LEU A 123 2.53 -10.66 -17.76
N ILE A 124 1.98 -9.47 -17.53
CA ILE A 124 1.84 -8.84 -16.20
C ILE A 124 0.38 -8.48 -15.96
N PRO A 125 -0.07 -8.31 -14.71
CA PRO A 125 -1.39 -7.73 -14.44
C PRO A 125 -1.49 -6.34 -15.05
N CYS A 126 -2.61 -6.00 -15.69
CA CYS A 126 -2.78 -4.66 -16.28
C CYS A 126 -2.80 -3.50 -15.27
N SER A 127 -3.01 -3.81 -13.99
CA SER A 127 -2.88 -2.85 -12.88
C SER A 127 -1.42 -2.53 -12.52
N CYS A 128 -0.46 -3.17 -13.18
CA CYS A 128 0.97 -2.95 -12.97
C CYS A 128 1.59 -2.24 -14.19
N PRO A 129 2.51 -1.28 -13.99
CA PRO A 129 3.00 -0.76 -12.70
C PRO A 129 1.93 -0.01 -11.88
N PRO A 130 2.12 0.13 -10.55
CA PRO A 130 1.21 0.89 -9.68
C PRO A 130 1.28 2.39 -9.98
N ASP A 131 0.45 3.18 -9.30
CA ASP A 131 0.63 4.63 -9.29
C ASP A 131 2.04 5.00 -8.77
N ARG A 132 2.67 5.99 -9.43
CA ARG A 132 4.06 6.34 -9.12
C ARG A 132 4.18 7.00 -7.74
N GLN A 133 3.24 7.85 -7.37
CA GLN A 133 3.29 8.55 -6.09
C GLN A 133 3.05 7.59 -4.94
N GLU A 134 2.08 6.68 -5.08
CA GLU A 134 1.86 5.59 -4.13
C GLU A 134 3.10 4.71 -3.99
N PHE A 135 3.75 4.35 -5.10
CA PHE A 135 4.99 3.57 -5.06
C PHE A 135 6.11 4.28 -4.31
N ILE A 136 6.33 5.58 -4.55
CA ILE A 136 7.36 6.37 -3.86
C ILE A 136 7.08 6.38 -2.35
N GLN A 137 5.83 6.54 -1.93
CA GLN A 137 5.45 6.49 -0.51
C GLN A 137 5.78 5.12 0.11
N GLN A 138 5.54 4.03 -0.61
CA GLN A 138 5.88 2.68 -0.14
C GLN A 138 7.40 2.48 -0.04
N VAL A 139 8.18 2.98 -1.01
CA VAL A 139 9.65 2.93 -0.95
C VAL A 139 10.17 3.76 0.22
N GLN A 140 9.60 4.94 0.47
CA GLN A 140 9.95 5.78 1.61
C GLN A 140 9.69 5.06 2.93
N ALA A 141 8.50 4.46 3.10
CA ALA A 141 8.13 3.72 4.30
C ALA A 141 9.07 2.52 4.53
N ALA A 142 9.34 1.74 3.48
CA ALA A 142 10.25 0.61 3.57
C ALA A 142 11.70 1.05 3.88
N ALA A 143 12.16 2.17 3.31
CA ALA A 143 13.49 2.70 3.55
C ALA A 143 13.64 3.18 5.00
N ALA A 144 12.61 3.84 5.55
CA ALA A 144 12.56 4.24 6.95
C ALA A 144 12.54 3.03 7.90
N ALA A 145 11.85 1.94 7.51
CA ALA A 145 11.81 0.69 8.27
C ALA A 145 13.06 -0.19 8.07
N GLY A 146 13.90 0.10 7.08
CA GLY A 146 15.03 -0.75 6.67
C GLY A 146 14.63 -2.11 6.09
N ASN A 147 13.33 -2.33 5.81
CA ASN A 147 12.80 -3.57 5.27
C ASN A 147 11.45 -3.36 4.57
N SER A 148 11.08 -4.30 3.71
CA SER A 148 9.75 -4.39 3.10
C SER A 148 9.23 -5.81 3.35
N GLU A 149 8.17 -5.94 4.14
CA GLU A 149 7.56 -7.22 4.51
C GLU A 149 8.55 -8.24 5.11
N GLY A 150 9.49 -7.75 5.92
CA GLY A 150 10.53 -8.57 6.56
C GLY A 150 11.74 -8.88 5.66
N VAL A 151 11.75 -8.41 4.41
CA VAL A 151 12.91 -8.49 3.52
C VAL A 151 13.76 -7.24 3.72
N PRO A 152 15.03 -7.35 4.16
CA PRO A 152 15.90 -6.19 4.38
C PRO A 152 16.13 -5.42 3.08
N ILE A 153 16.12 -4.09 3.18
CA ILE A 153 16.46 -3.20 2.07
C ILE A 153 17.43 -2.11 2.50
N SER A 154 18.14 -1.53 1.53
CA SER A 154 18.99 -0.36 1.74
C SER A 154 18.71 0.66 0.64
N PHE A 155 18.53 1.92 1.01
CA PHE A 155 18.26 3.02 0.10
C PHE A 155 19.28 4.16 0.30
N PRO A 156 20.53 3.97 -0.15
CA PRO A 156 21.59 4.97 0.03
C PRO A 156 21.37 6.19 -0.87
N THR A 157 21.77 7.37 -0.38
CA THR A 157 21.70 8.65 -1.13
C THR A 157 22.95 8.94 -1.96
N GLY A 158 23.98 8.09 -1.87
CA GLY A 158 25.22 8.24 -2.64
C GLY A 158 25.02 8.09 -4.15
N SER A 159 25.98 8.59 -4.92
CA SER A 159 25.92 8.63 -6.39
C SER A 159 26.68 7.48 -7.06
N SER A 160 27.22 6.52 -6.32
CA SER A 160 27.99 5.42 -6.92
C SER A 160 27.08 4.41 -7.64
N SER A 161 27.63 3.66 -8.60
CA SER A 161 26.90 2.54 -9.22
C SER A 161 26.48 1.48 -8.20
N ALA A 162 27.19 1.34 -7.09
CA ALA A 162 26.78 0.47 -5.99
C ALA A 162 25.52 1.00 -5.30
N ASP A 163 25.46 2.30 -5.01
CA ASP A 163 24.30 2.95 -4.41
C ASP A 163 23.09 2.88 -5.34
N ALA A 164 23.28 3.15 -6.63
CA ALA A 164 22.21 3.04 -7.63
C ALA A 164 21.67 1.60 -7.73
N ARG A 165 22.53 0.58 -7.73
CA ARG A 165 22.10 -0.82 -7.71
C ARG A 165 21.34 -1.17 -6.43
N ALA A 166 21.75 -0.63 -5.27
CA ALA A 166 21.06 -0.84 -4.01
C ALA A 166 19.64 -0.25 -4.04
N ARG A 167 19.49 0.99 -4.54
CA ARG A 167 18.17 1.63 -4.71
C ARG A 167 17.26 0.86 -5.66
N ILE A 168 17.78 0.42 -6.81
CA ILE A 168 17.01 -0.41 -7.75
C ILE A 168 16.59 -1.73 -7.09
N GLY A 169 17.50 -2.39 -6.36
CA GLY A 169 17.18 -3.61 -5.60
C GLY A 169 16.08 -3.38 -4.56
N ALA A 170 16.17 -2.31 -3.78
CA ALA A 170 15.14 -1.91 -2.83
C ALA A 170 13.79 -1.66 -3.52
N SER A 171 13.79 -0.94 -4.65
CA SER A 171 12.58 -0.68 -5.43
C SER A 171 11.96 -1.95 -5.99
N ILE A 172 12.74 -2.94 -6.43
CA ILE A 172 12.23 -4.25 -6.86
C ILE A 172 11.58 -4.99 -5.69
N ILE A 173 12.24 -5.02 -4.52
CA ILE A 173 11.72 -5.70 -3.33
C ILE A 173 10.39 -5.05 -2.90
N VAL A 174 10.33 -3.72 -2.84
CA VAL A 174 9.09 -2.99 -2.50
C VAL A 174 8.00 -3.28 -3.52
N LEU A 175 8.31 -3.23 -4.83
CA LEU A 175 7.36 -3.50 -5.91
C LEU A 175 6.69 -4.89 -5.76
N GLN A 176 7.48 -5.90 -5.37
CA GLN A 176 7.01 -7.28 -5.19
C GLN A 176 6.20 -7.49 -3.91
N ASN A 177 6.25 -6.54 -2.97
CA ASN A 177 5.66 -6.64 -1.64
C ASN A 177 4.61 -5.54 -1.34
N LEU A 178 4.12 -4.83 -2.37
CA LEU A 178 3.22 -3.67 -2.20
C LEU A 178 1.96 -3.93 -1.38
N ASN A 179 1.42 -5.15 -1.45
CA ASN A 179 0.19 -5.54 -0.77
C ASN A 179 0.41 -6.71 0.20
N GLY A 180 1.64 -6.85 0.70
CA GLY A 180 2.07 -7.96 1.54
C GLY A 180 3.14 -8.82 0.89
N ARG A 181 3.77 -9.69 1.69
CA ARG A 181 4.92 -10.50 1.25
C ARG A 181 4.63 -11.32 -0.02
N GLY A 182 5.32 -11.00 -1.12
CA GLY A 182 5.18 -11.64 -2.42
C GLY A 182 3.88 -11.29 -3.17
N VAL A 183 3.10 -10.34 -2.67
CA VAL A 183 1.85 -9.87 -3.27
C VAL A 183 2.07 -8.45 -3.77
N GLY A 184 2.49 -8.34 -5.02
CA GLY A 184 2.80 -7.06 -5.65
C GLY A 184 2.95 -7.19 -7.16
N CYS A 185 3.56 -6.18 -7.77
CA CYS A 185 3.82 -6.20 -9.20
C CYS A 185 5.12 -6.97 -9.49
N PRO A 186 5.14 -7.81 -10.54
CA PRO A 186 6.37 -8.48 -10.94
C PRO A 186 7.40 -7.45 -11.44
N ALA A 187 8.69 -7.78 -11.35
CA ALA A 187 9.75 -6.88 -11.84
C ALA A 187 9.61 -6.54 -13.33
N ALA A 188 9.02 -7.45 -14.13
CA ALA A 188 8.70 -7.22 -15.54
C ALA A 188 7.66 -6.12 -15.79
N SER A 189 6.96 -5.64 -14.75
CA SER A 189 6.12 -4.44 -14.81
C SER A 189 6.91 -3.14 -14.76
N THR A 190 8.23 -3.22 -14.78
CA THR A 190 9.16 -2.09 -14.79
C THR A 190 10.40 -2.45 -15.60
N THR A 191 11.24 -1.46 -15.88
CA THR A 191 12.55 -1.62 -16.50
C THR A 191 13.68 -1.69 -15.47
N PHE A 192 13.37 -1.93 -14.19
CA PHE A 192 14.36 -1.93 -13.11
C PHE A 192 15.51 -2.91 -13.37
N LEU A 193 15.23 -4.11 -13.90
CA LEU A 193 16.29 -5.08 -14.22
C LEU A 193 17.19 -4.60 -15.37
N GLN A 194 16.64 -3.93 -16.39
CA GLN A 194 17.43 -3.31 -17.45
C GLN A 194 18.30 -2.17 -16.92
N GLN A 195 17.73 -1.32 -16.06
CA GLN A 195 18.45 -0.22 -15.42
C GLN A 195 19.60 -0.76 -14.56
N GLN A 196 19.37 -1.82 -13.79
CA GLN A 196 20.40 -2.46 -12.98
C GLN A 196 21.52 -3.05 -13.85
N ALA A 197 21.17 -3.69 -14.96
CA ALA A 197 22.15 -4.24 -15.91
C ALA A 197 22.98 -3.14 -16.59
N ALA A 198 22.42 -1.96 -16.83
CA ALA A 198 23.12 -0.83 -17.43
C ALA A 198 24.21 -0.24 -16.52
N LEU A 199 24.12 -0.44 -15.19
CA LEU A 199 25.11 0.05 -14.22
C LEU A 199 26.42 -0.74 -14.17
N ASN A 200 26.50 -1.87 -14.89
CA ASN A 200 27.69 -2.73 -14.94
C ASN A 200 28.48 -2.58 -16.25
N LYS A 201 28.15 -1.57 -17.07
CA LYS A 201 28.84 -1.25 -18.33
C LYS A 201 29.85 -0.13 -18.09
#